data_AF-A0A6H0XP39-F1
#
_entry.id   AF-A0A6H0XP39-F1
#
_cell.length_a   1.000
_cell.length_b   1.000
_cell.length_c   1.000
_cell.angle_alpha   90.00
_cell.angle_beta   90.00
_cell.angle_gamma   90.00
#
_symmetry.space_group_name_H-M   'P 1'
#
loop_
_entity.id
_entity.type
_entity.pdbx_description
1 polymer ?
#
loop_
_entity_poly.entity_id
_entity_poly.type
_entity_poly.pdbx_seq_one_letter_code
_entity_poly.pdbx_strand_id
1 'polypeptide(L)'
;MQVADELERWVAETDVDGFNFAYVVFPQSFKDIAELLLPELKKRGQFWDDYAVPGGTYRENFYRKAGQKGPPAAHIASTYRWRADESSDAHPVPT
;
A
#
# COMPACT_ATOMS: atom_id res chain seq x y z
N MET A 1 11.36 -17.38 13.25
CA MET A 1 12.40 -16.34 13.08
C MET A 1 11.94 -15.16 13.90
N GLN A 2 12.72 -14.75 14.91
CA GLN A 2 12.28 -13.81 15.95
C GLN A 2 11.65 -12.52 15.41
N VAL A 3 12.22 -11.93 14.34
CA VAL A 3 11.71 -10.69 13.75
C VAL A 3 10.31 -10.86 13.15
N ALA A 4 10.02 -11.97 12.45
CA ALA A 4 8.67 -12.22 11.93
C ALA A 4 7.66 -12.48 13.05
N ASP A 5 8.08 -13.18 14.11
CA ASP A 5 7.23 -13.43 15.29
C ASP A 5 6.81 -12.10 15.96
N GLU A 6 7.72 -11.10 15.99
CA GLU A 6 7.45 -9.75 16.50
C GLU A 6 6.45 -8.98 15.62
N LEU A 7 6.66 -8.98 14.30
CA LEU A 7 5.77 -8.27 13.37
C LEU A 7 4.35 -8.85 13.39
N GLU A 8 4.22 -10.18 13.43
CA GLU A 8 2.92 -10.85 13.56
C GLU A 8 2.21 -10.50 14.87
N ARG A 9 2.96 -10.41 15.98
CA ARG A 9 2.40 -9.97 17.26
C ARG A 9 1.86 -8.56 17.17
N TRP A 10 2.59 -7.62 16.57
CA TRP A 10 2.10 -6.25 16.39
C TRP A 10 0.84 -6.19 15.52
N VAL A 11 0.78 -6.93 14.42
CA VAL A 11 -0.45 -7.03 13.60
C VAL A 11 -1.61 -7.55 14.45
N ALA A 12 -1.42 -8.65 15.19
CA ALA A 12 -2.47 -9.26 15.99
C ALA A 12 -2.95 -8.40 17.17
N GLU A 13 -2.05 -7.66 17.81
CA GLU A 13 -2.37 -6.86 18.99
C GLU A 13 -2.87 -5.45 18.66
N THR A 14 -2.48 -4.89 17.51
CA THR A 14 -2.71 -3.47 17.18
C THR A 14 -3.49 -3.23 15.89
N ASP A 15 -3.76 -4.27 15.11
CA ASP A 15 -4.49 -4.20 13.84
C ASP A 15 -3.83 -3.26 12.81
N VAL A 16 -2.49 -3.19 12.82
CA VAL A 16 -1.72 -2.45 11.81
C VAL A 16 -1.69 -3.21 10.48
N ASP A 17 -1.94 -2.51 9.38
CA ASP A 17 -1.94 -3.10 8.03
C ASP A 17 -0.54 -3.31 7.43
N GLY A 18 0.49 -2.67 8.00
CA GLY A 18 1.85 -2.74 7.47
C GLY A 18 2.86 -1.85 8.19
N PHE A 19 4.10 -1.91 7.73
CA PHE A 19 5.24 -1.28 8.37
C PHE A 19 6.00 -0.36 7.42
N ASN A 20 6.53 0.74 7.97
CA ASN A 20 7.50 1.58 7.29
C ASN A 20 8.90 1.31 7.87
N PHE A 21 9.77 0.64 7.12
CA PHE A 21 11.11 0.26 7.59
C PHE A 21 12.11 1.41 7.38
N ALA A 22 12.64 1.94 8.48
CA ALA A 22 13.83 2.78 8.45
C ALA A 22 15.10 1.91 8.34
N TYR A 23 16.18 2.48 7.84
CA TYR A 23 17.48 1.81 7.75
C TYR A 23 18.44 2.32 8.83
N VAL A 24 19.28 1.41 9.33
CA VAL A 24 20.47 1.78 10.13
C VAL A 24 21.69 1.88 9.20
N VAL A 25 21.81 0.92 8.27
CA VAL A 25 22.88 0.89 7.26
C VAL A 25 22.27 0.77 5.87
N PHE A 26 22.62 1.69 4.98
CA PHE A 26 22.15 1.69 3.59
C PHE A 26 23.23 1.15 2.63
N PRO A 27 22.90 0.22 1.70
CA PRO A 27 21.60 -0.40 1.47
C PRO A 27 21.36 -1.70 2.27
N GLN A 28 22.30 -2.09 3.14
CA GLN A 28 22.33 -3.44 3.73
C GLN A 28 21.05 -3.79 4.50
N SER A 29 20.48 -2.85 5.25
CA SER A 29 19.23 -3.10 6.00
C SER A 29 18.10 -3.58 5.09
N PHE A 30 17.99 -3.03 3.88
CA PHE A 30 16.97 -3.43 2.91
C PHE A 30 17.28 -4.77 2.23
N LYS A 31 18.57 -5.07 2.01
CA LYS A 31 19.00 -6.38 1.51
C LYS A 31 18.66 -7.48 2.50
N ASP A 32 18.99 -7.28 3.78
CA ASP A 32 18.68 -8.24 4.83
C ASP A 32 17.18 -8.47 4.96
N ILE A 33 16.36 -7.42 4.86
CA ILE A 33 14.90 -7.56 4.81
C ILE A 33 14.47 -8.41 3.61
N ALA A 34 14.96 -8.09 2.40
CA ALA A 34 14.56 -8.77 1.18
C ALA A 34 15.00 -10.25 1.13
N GLU A 35 16.19 -10.55 1.63
CA GLU A 35 16.82 -11.86 1.55
C GLU A 35 16.47 -12.77 2.74
N LEU A 36 16.21 -12.21 3.93
CA LEU A 36 15.98 -12.98 5.16
C LEU A 36 14.53 -12.89 5.63
N LEU A 37 13.98 -11.67 5.74
CA LEU A 37 12.66 -11.44 6.36
C LEU A 37 11.51 -11.78 5.41
N LEU A 38 11.52 -11.25 4.19
CA LEU A 38 10.42 -11.43 3.24
C LEU A 38 10.13 -12.92 2.92
N PRO A 39 11.13 -13.80 2.69
CA PRO A 39 10.86 -15.21 2.43
C PRO A 39 10.16 -15.92 3.59
N GLU A 40 10.49 -15.57 4.83
CA GLU A 40 9.83 -16.12 6.01
C GLU A 40 8.39 -15.60 6.14
N LEU A 41 8.16 -14.30 5.94
CA LEU A 41 6.79 -13.74 5.95
C LEU A 41 5.92 -14.36 4.86
N LYS A 42 6.47 -14.62 3.67
CA LYS A 42 5.77 -15.35 2.59
C LYS A 42 5.38 -16.76 3.01
N LYS A 43 6.30 -17.54 3.62
CA LYS A 43 6.00 -18.89 4.12
C LYS A 43 4.87 -18.91 5.14
N ARG A 44 4.70 -17.83 5.90
CA ARG A 44 3.65 -17.65 6.90
C ARG A 44 2.35 -17.07 6.33
N GLY A 45 2.31 -16.72 5.05
CA GLY A 45 1.16 -16.08 4.42
C GLY A 45 0.96 -14.60 4.78
N GLN A 46 1.97 -13.95 5.38
CA GLN A 46 1.94 -12.55 5.80
C GLN A 46 2.46 -11.56 4.76
N PHE A 47 2.98 -12.06 3.63
CA PHE A 47 3.48 -11.23 2.55
C PHE A 47 3.00 -11.78 1.21
N TRP A 48 2.70 -10.89 0.27
CA TRP A 48 2.18 -11.29 -1.04
C TRP A 48 3.21 -12.08 -1.86
N ASP A 49 2.72 -12.85 -2.84
CA ASP A 49 3.58 -13.45 -3.86
C ASP A 49 3.81 -12.51 -5.05
N ASP A 50 2.77 -11.77 -5.45
CA ASP A 50 2.79 -10.82 -6.56
C ASP A 50 1.74 -9.71 -6.36
N TYR A 51 1.81 -8.69 -7.22
CA TYR A 51 0.87 -7.59 -7.28
C TYR A 51 -0.56 -8.05 -7.57
N ALA A 52 -1.51 -7.56 -6.77
CA ALA A 52 -2.93 -7.90 -6.92
C ALA A 52 -3.55 -7.41 -8.24
N VAL A 53 -3.03 -6.31 -8.80
CA VAL A 53 -3.39 -5.78 -10.11
C VAL A 53 -2.11 -5.60 -10.93
N PRO A 54 -1.69 -6.61 -11.71
CA PRO A 54 -0.48 -6.54 -12.54
C PRO A 54 -0.52 -5.34 -13.50
N GLY A 55 0.53 -4.52 -13.50
CA GLY A 55 0.60 -3.28 -14.29
C GLY A 55 -0.34 -2.16 -13.82
N GLY A 56 -1.06 -2.36 -12.71
CA GLY A 56 -1.95 -1.36 -12.10
C GLY A 56 -1.20 -0.28 -11.32
N THR A 57 -1.93 0.76 -10.97
CA THR A 57 -1.45 1.84 -10.10
C THR A 57 -1.17 1.35 -8.68
N TYR A 58 -0.42 2.14 -7.89
CA TYR A 58 -0.21 1.87 -6.46
C TYR A 58 -1.53 1.69 -5.72
N ARG A 59 -2.52 2.56 -5.99
CA ARG A 59 -3.82 2.53 -5.31
C ARG A 59 -4.65 1.29 -5.67
N GLU A 60 -4.58 0.82 -6.91
CA GLU A 60 -5.23 -0.44 -7.32
C GLU A 60 -4.62 -1.65 -6.61
N ASN A 61 -3.30 -1.67 -6.41
CA ASN A 61 -2.63 -2.73 -5.67
C ASN A 61 -2.88 -2.64 -4.15
N PHE A 62 -2.88 -1.42 -3.60
CA PHE A 62 -3.17 -1.15 -2.19
C PHE A 62 -4.57 -1.64 -1.80
N TYR A 63 -5.60 -1.28 -2.58
CA TYR A 63 -6.97 -1.77 -2.35
C TYR A 63 -7.27 -3.12 -2.99
N ARG A 64 -6.28 -3.74 -3.65
CA ARG A 64 -6.41 -5.02 -4.37
C ARG A 64 -7.63 -5.05 -5.32
N LYS A 65 -7.89 -3.93 -6.01
CA LYS A 65 -9.10 -3.72 -6.82
C LYS A 65 -8.76 -2.98 -8.11
N ALA A 66 -8.86 -3.69 -9.24
CA ALA A 66 -8.70 -3.10 -10.56
C ALA A 66 -9.72 -1.96 -10.79
N GLY A 67 -9.29 -0.85 -11.37
CA GLY A 67 -10.12 0.34 -11.57
C GLY A 67 -10.16 1.32 -10.40
N GLN A 68 -9.70 0.94 -9.19
CA GLN A 68 -9.60 1.85 -8.03
C GLN A 68 -8.38 2.78 -8.14
N LYS A 69 -8.30 3.54 -9.23
CA LYS A 69 -7.17 4.43 -9.55
C LYS A 69 -7.19 5.73 -8.75
N GLY A 70 -8.39 6.19 -8.39
CA GLY A 70 -8.61 7.43 -7.62
C GLY A 70 -9.04 7.15 -6.17
N PRO A 71 -9.15 8.20 -5.34
CA PRO A 71 -9.70 8.07 -4.00
C PRO A 71 -11.06 7.35 -4.00
N PRO A 72 -11.38 6.53 -2.98
CA PRO A 72 -12.71 5.95 -2.83
C PRO A 72 -13.81 7.02 -2.75
N ALA A 73 -15.06 6.65 -3.04
CA ALA A 73 -16.19 7.58 -3.01
C ALA A 73 -16.40 8.25 -1.64
N ALA A 74 -15.98 7.60 -0.54
CA ALA A 74 -16.03 8.16 0.80
C ALA A 74 -14.94 9.21 1.09
N HIS A 75 -13.90 9.31 0.26
CA HIS A 75 -12.81 10.25 0.45
C HIS A 75 -13.17 11.62 -0.14
N ILE A 76 -12.95 12.72 0.60
CA ILE A 76 -13.34 14.08 0.18
C ILE A 76 -12.81 14.47 -1.21
N ALA A 77 -11.56 14.13 -1.53
CA ALA A 77 -10.99 14.41 -2.85
C ALA A 77 -11.74 13.72 -4.01
N SER A 78 -12.61 12.74 -3.76
CA SER A 78 -13.46 12.15 -4.80
C SER A 78 -14.51 13.12 -5.37
N THR A 79 -14.89 14.16 -4.63
CA THR A 79 -15.84 15.20 -5.09
C THR A 79 -15.18 16.24 -5.99
N TYR A 80 -13.84 16.33 -5.99
CA TYR A 80 -13.07 17.31 -6.75
C TYR A 80 -12.39 16.67 -7.95
N ARG A 81 -13.08 15.76 -8.64
CA ARG A 81 -12.53 15.01 -9.78
C ARG A 81 -13.19 15.46 -11.08
N TRP A 82 -12.51 16.36 -11.77
CA TRP A 82 -12.85 16.74 -13.14
C TRP A 82 -12.65 15.56 -14.11
N ARG A 83 -13.57 15.41 -15.07
CA ARG A 83 -13.44 14.48 -16.19
C ARG A 83 -13.35 15.25 -17.51
N ALA A 84 -12.61 14.70 -18.47
CA ALA A 84 -12.34 15.38 -19.75
C ALA A 84 -13.60 15.69 -20.58
N ASP A 85 -14.70 14.99 -20.31
CA ASP A 85 -16.02 15.19 -20.89
C ASP A 85 -16.87 16.27 -20.16
N GLU A 86 -16.37 16.84 -19.07
CA GLU A 86 -17.06 17.87 -18.27
C GLU A 86 -16.46 19.26 -18.52
N SER A 87 -17.30 20.30 -18.63
CA SER A 87 -16.81 21.69 -18.75
C SER A 87 -16.07 22.11 -17.47
N SER A 88 -14.97 22.85 -17.62
CA SER A 88 -14.25 23.45 -16.49
C SER A 88 -15.13 24.38 -15.65
N ASP A 89 -16.16 24.98 -16.25
CA ASP A 89 -17.10 25.87 -15.57
C ASP A 89 -17.89 25.16 -14.46
N ALA A 90 -18.05 23.83 -14.57
CA ALA A 90 -18.73 23.02 -13.56
C ALA A 90 -17.85 22.68 -12.35
N HIS A 91 -16.56 23.03 -12.37
CA HIS A 91 -15.57 22.66 -11.37
C HIS A 91 -14.75 23.88 -10.88
N PRO A 92 -15.37 24.85 -10.20
CA PRO A 92 -14.66 26.01 -9.66
C PRO A 92 -13.67 25.59 -8.57
N VAL A 93 -12.47 26.18 -8.58
CA VAL A 93 -11.44 25.94 -7.55
C VAL A 93 -11.90 26.59 -6.23
N PRO A 94 -11.97 25.85 -5.11
CA PRO A 94 -12.27 26.44 -3.82
C PRO A 94 -11.19 27.47 -3.44
N THR A 95 -11.60 28.71 -3.16
CA THR A 95 -10.75 29.78 -2.62
C THR A 95 -10.46 29.60 -1.15
#